data_AF-A0A1B2YUR8-F1
#
_entry.id   AF-A0A1B2YUR8-F1
#
_cell.length_a   1.000
_cell.length_b   1.000
_cell.length_c   1.000
_cell.angle_alpha   90.00
_cell.angle_beta   90.00
_cell.angle_gamma   90.00
#
_symmetry.space_group_name_H-M   'P 1'
#
loop_
_entity.id
_entity.type
_entity.pdbx_description
1 polymer ?
#
loop_
_entity_poly.entity_id
_entity_poly.type
_entity_poly.pdbx_seq_one_letter_code
_entity_poly.pdbx_strand_id
1 'polypeptide(L)'
;MAEDVFQETFLQIHLSSATFDVDRRLKPWLYTIATNKARDARRWLRRRPSVSLDTPVGGSDDPVSMIDLMPSDGEDPQGPLQGAEQSKRVREVVDRLGETQREILLLTYFQRMPYAQVADILNIPVGTVKSRLHGAVRAFGELWGEESEA
;
A
#
# COMPACT_ATOMS: atom_id res chain seq x y z
N MET A 1 0.82 3.06 -14.75
CA MET A 1 0.80 3.82 -13.48
C MET A 1 1.43 3.07 -12.31
N ALA A 2 0.98 1.87 -11.94
CA ALA A 2 1.66 1.10 -10.88
C ALA A 2 3.13 0.82 -11.25
N GLU A 3 3.36 0.42 -12.50
CA GLU A 3 4.69 0.26 -13.07
C GLU A 3 5.51 1.56 -13.06
N ASP A 4 4.92 2.69 -13.46
CA ASP A 4 5.59 3.99 -13.45
C ASP A 4 6.07 4.38 -12.04
N VAL A 5 5.20 4.23 -11.03
CA VAL A 5 5.55 4.52 -9.63
C VAL A 5 6.64 3.58 -9.13
N PHE A 6 6.60 2.31 -9.54
CA PHE A 6 7.64 1.34 -9.21
C PHE A 6 8.99 1.75 -9.82
N GLN A 7 9.02 2.08 -11.12
CA GLN A 7 10.24 2.52 -11.81
C GLN A 7 10.80 3.80 -11.18
N GLU A 8 9.94 4.79 -10.91
CA GLU A 8 10.34 6.03 -10.24
C GLU A 8 10.88 5.78 -8.82
N THR A 9 10.31 4.81 -8.10
CA THR A 9 10.79 4.40 -6.77
C THR A 9 12.17 3.78 -6.86
N PHE A 10 12.39 2.83 -7.77
CA PHE A 10 13.69 2.18 -7.96
C PHE A 10 14.76 3.15 -8.44
N LEU A 11 14.42 4.05 -9.36
CA LEU A 11 15.31 5.13 -9.79
C LEU A 11 15.69 6.01 -8.59
N GLN A 12 14.71 6.40 -7.77
CA GLN A 12 14.98 7.22 -6.59
C GLN A 12 15.85 6.49 -5.56
N ILE A 13 15.64 5.18 -5.35
CA ILE A 13 16.49 4.36 -4.50
C ILE A 13 17.94 4.39 -5.00
N HIS A 14 18.15 4.19 -6.30
CA HIS A 14 19.49 4.20 -6.89
C HIS A 14 20.17 5.57 -6.71
N LEU A 15 19.46 6.66 -7.02
CA LEU A 15 19.97 8.03 -6.87
C LEU A 15 20.28 8.39 -5.42
N SER A 16 19.47 7.92 -4.47
CA SER A 16 19.65 8.18 -3.05
C SER A 16 20.63 7.21 -2.36
N SER A 17 21.14 6.19 -3.06
CA SER A 17 21.93 5.10 -2.46
C SER A 17 23.17 5.58 -1.68
N ALA A 18 23.83 6.63 -2.16
CA ALA A 18 24.98 7.24 -1.47
C ALA A 18 24.63 7.90 -0.12
N THR A 19 23.35 8.19 0.14
CA THR A 19 22.88 8.75 1.41
C THR A 19 22.49 7.70 2.43
N PHE A 20 22.50 6.42 2.04
CA PHE A 20 22.14 5.34 2.94
C PHE A 20 23.25 5.10 3.96
N ASP A 21 22.85 5.18 5.22
CA ASP A 21 23.69 4.82 6.37
C ASP A 21 23.67 3.29 6.53
N VAL A 22 24.81 2.65 6.28
CA VAL A 22 24.97 1.18 6.28
C VAL A 22 24.75 0.54 7.65
N ASP A 23 24.85 1.32 8.73
CA ASP A 23 24.58 0.85 10.08
C ASP A 23 23.07 0.81 10.38
N ARG A 24 22.24 1.38 9.50
CA ARG A 24 20.77 1.36 9.61
C ARG A 24 20.16 0.19 8.86
N ARG A 25 18.93 -0.15 9.24
CA ARG A 25 18.13 -1.15 8.53
C ARG A 25 17.74 -0.61 7.16
N LEU A 26 18.03 -1.39 6.11
CA LEU A 26 17.69 -1.06 4.74
C LEU A 26 16.16 -0.97 4.51
N LYS A 27 15.39 -1.91 5.07
CA LYS A 27 13.94 -2.02 4.81
C LYS A 27 13.21 -0.70 5.14
N PRO A 28 13.32 -0.09 6.35
CA PRO A 28 12.67 1.19 6.61
C PRO A 28 13.07 2.32 5.66
N TRP A 29 14.36 2.42 5.33
CA TRP A 29 14.85 3.45 4.41
C TRP A 29 14.21 3.33 3.01
N LEU A 30 14.10 2.11 2.47
CA LEU A 30 13.40 1.86 1.20
C LEU A 30 11.92 2.26 1.28
N TYR A 31 11.24 1.93 2.38
CA TYR A 31 9.82 2.27 2.55
C TYR A 31 9.58 3.76 2.75
N THR A 32 10.53 4.53 3.27
CA THR A 32 10.46 5.99 3.27
C THR A 32 10.39 6.53 1.84
N ILE A 33 11.26 6.04 0.95
CA ILE A 33 11.28 6.44 -0.46
C ILE A 33 9.98 6.03 -1.15
N ALA A 34 9.59 4.76 -1.01
CA ALA A 34 8.38 4.22 -1.64
C ALA A 34 7.10 4.93 -1.16
N THR A 35 6.98 5.22 0.13
CA THR A 35 5.81 5.93 0.68
C THR A 35 5.72 7.35 0.12
N ASN A 36 6.85 8.06 0.01
CA ASN A 36 6.87 9.40 -0.59
C ASN A 36 6.43 9.36 -2.07
N LYS A 37 6.96 8.41 -2.87
CA LYS A 37 6.56 8.25 -4.27
C LYS A 37 5.09 7.89 -4.43
N ALA A 38 4.57 6.99 -3.59
CA ALA A 38 3.16 6.63 -3.59
C ALA A 38 2.26 7.83 -3.27
N ARG A 39 2.63 8.66 -2.28
CA ARG A 39 1.92 9.91 -1.94
C ARG A 39 1.94 10.90 -3.11
N ASP A 40 3.09 11.09 -3.75
CA ASP A 40 3.24 12.02 -4.87
C ASP A 40 2.36 11.60 -6.06
N ALA A 41 2.38 10.31 -6.42
CA ALA A 41 1.54 9.76 -7.49
C ALA A 41 0.05 9.97 -7.18
N ARG A 42 -0.40 9.63 -5.97
CA ARG A 42 -1.81 9.80 -5.57
C ARG A 42 -2.24 11.26 -5.55
N ARG A 43 -1.36 12.15 -5.11
CA ARG A 43 -1.58 13.60 -5.13
C ARG A 43 -1.64 14.13 -6.56
N TRP A 44 -0.89 13.55 -7.50
CA TRP A 44 -0.97 13.92 -8.91
C TRP A 44 -2.29 13.44 -9.54
N LEU A 45 -2.72 12.20 -9.30
CA LEU A 45 -4.01 11.68 -9.76
C LEU A 45 -5.17 12.56 -9.27
N ARG A 46 -5.19 12.94 -7.99
CA ARG A 46 -6.24 13.80 -7.43
C ARG A 46 -6.31 15.21 -8.02
N ARG A 47 -5.20 15.74 -8.54
CA ARG A 47 -5.13 17.11 -9.11
C ARG A 47 -5.46 17.18 -10.59
N ARG A 48 -5.57 16.04 -11.27
CA ARG A 48 -6.01 15.97 -12.66
C ARG A 48 -7.41 15.34 -12.67
N PRO A 49 -8.50 16.13 -12.66
CA PRO A 49 -9.78 15.61 -13.09
C PRO A 49 -9.56 15.11 -14.51
N SER A 50 -9.84 13.84 -14.76
CA SER A 50 -9.81 13.26 -16.10
C SER A 50 -10.49 14.22 -17.06
N VAL A 51 -9.74 14.77 -18.02
CA VAL A 51 -10.35 15.16 -19.29
C VAL A 51 -10.83 13.83 -19.87
N SER A 52 -12.13 13.56 -19.72
CA SER A 52 -12.75 12.38 -20.33
C SER A 52 -12.56 12.50 -21.83
N LEU A 53 -11.73 11.61 -22.39
CA LEU A 53 -11.81 11.24 -23.79
C LEU A 53 -12.52 9.89 -23.79
N ASP A 54 -13.84 9.93 -23.87
CA ASP A 54 -14.66 8.73 -24.08
C ASP A 54 -14.19 8.03 -25.34
N THR A 55 -13.50 6.90 -25.20
CA THR A 55 -13.37 5.89 -26.25
C THR A 55 -13.22 4.52 -25.58
N PRO A 56 -14.17 3.60 -25.78
CA PRO A 56 -14.06 2.25 -25.24
C PRO A 56 -13.04 1.49 -26.06
N VAL A 57 -11.81 1.37 -25.56
CA VAL A 57 -10.86 0.37 -26.06
C VAL A 57 -10.76 -0.71 -24.99
N GLY A 58 -11.34 -1.86 -25.31
CA GLY A 58 -11.19 -3.07 -24.52
C GLY A 58 -9.71 -3.36 -24.29
N GLY A 59 -9.40 -3.67 -23.05
CA GLY A 59 -8.07 -4.01 -22.59
C GLY A 59 -8.17 -4.30 -21.11
N SER A 60 -8.41 -5.58 -20.79
CA SER A 60 -8.25 -6.13 -19.45
C SER A 60 -6.78 -6.00 -19.06
N ASP A 61 -6.39 -4.85 -18.52
CA ASP A 61 -5.17 -4.70 -17.76
C ASP A 61 -5.58 -4.42 -16.32
N ASP A 62 -5.65 -5.50 -15.54
CA ASP A 62 -5.71 -5.43 -14.09
C ASP A 62 -4.48 -4.62 -13.62
N PRO A 63 -4.67 -3.45 -12.99
CA PRO A 63 -3.56 -2.74 -12.41
C PRO A 63 -3.12 -3.55 -11.19
N VAL A 64 -2.01 -4.27 -11.31
CA VAL A 64 -1.38 -5.03 -10.22
C VAL A 64 -1.03 -4.03 -9.10
N SER A 65 -1.96 -3.91 -8.15
CA SER A 65 -1.81 -3.14 -6.92
C SER A 65 -0.67 -3.79 -6.14
N MET A 66 0.25 -2.97 -5.62
CA MET A 66 1.53 -3.28 -4.94
C MET A 66 1.45 -4.34 -3.79
N ILE A 67 0.26 -4.86 -3.50
CA ILE A 67 -0.03 -5.93 -2.54
C ILE A 67 0.23 -7.32 -3.14
N ASP A 68 0.41 -7.45 -4.46
CA ASP A 68 0.68 -8.75 -5.12
C ASP A 68 2.13 -9.25 -4.99
N LEU A 69 2.99 -8.54 -4.26
CA LEU A 69 4.40 -8.89 -4.05
C LEU A 69 4.69 -9.55 -2.69
N MET A 70 3.68 -10.04 -1.97
CA MET A 70 3.90 -10.84 -0.77
C MET A 70 3.87 -12.34 -1.11
N PRO A 71 4.96 -13.09 -0.94
CA PRO A 71 4.88 -14.55 -0.94
C PRO A 71 4.06 -14.98 0.28
N SER A 72 3.08 -15.85 0.06
CA SER A 72 2.39 -16.56 1.13
C SER A 72 3.25 -17.75 1.58
N ASP A 73 3.80 -17.69 2.79
CA ASP A 73 4.27 -18.91 3.47
C ASP A 73 3.03 -19.72 3.91
N GLY A 74 2.70 -20.76 3.14
CA GLY A 74 1.69 -21.76 3.50
C GLY A 74 0.88 -22.27 2.30
N GLU A 75 1.16 -23.49 1.87
CA GLU A 75 0.47 -24.23 0.80
C GLU A 75 -0.94 -24.70 1.20
N ASP A 76 -1.90 -24.63 0.28
CA ASP A 76 -2.98 -25.62 0.12
C ASP A 76 -3.42 -25.65 -1.37
N PRO A 77 -3.38 -26.79 -2.09
CA PRO A 77 -3.67 -26.86 -3.53
C PRO A 77 -5.17 -26.85 -3.93
N GLN A 78 -6.12 -26.99 -2.99
CA GLN A 78 -7.57 -26.80 -3.26
C GLN A 78 -8.13 -25.47 -2.71
N GLY A 79 -7.43 -24.86 -1.75
CA GLY A 79 -7.66 -23.50 -1.26
C GLY A 79 -7.28 -22.30 -2.16
N PRO A 80 -6.58 -22.39 -3.32
CA PRO A 80 -6.12 -21.21 -4.04
C PRO A 80 -7.24 -20.31 -4.54
N LEU A 81 -8.39 -20.88 -4.93
CA LEU A 81 -9.51 -20.11 -5.48
C LEU A 81 -10.26 -19.34 -4.38
N GLN A 82 -10.59 -19.99 -3.26
CA GLN A 82 -11.18 -19.31 -2.09
C GLN A 82 -10.21 -18.30 -1.47
N GLY A 83 -8.92 -18.63 -1.41
CA GLY A 83 -7.87 -17.73 -0.94
C GLY A 83 -7.71 -16.50 -1.86
N ALA A 84 -7.81 -16.68 -3.17
CA ALA A 84 -7.75 -15.58 -4.14
C ALA A 84 -8.98 -14.66 -4.03
N GLU A 85 -10.18 -15.22 -3.90
CA GLU A 85 -11.40 -14.41 -3.70
C GLU A 85 -11.35 -13.62 -2.40
N GLN A 86 -10.93 -14.25 -1.29
CA GLN A 86 -10.79 -13.55 -0.02
C GLN A 86 -9.70 -12.47 -0.07
N SER A 87 -8.58 -12.76 -0.71
CA SER A 87 -7.49 -11.78 -0.92
C SER A 87 -7.96 -10.59 -1.76
N LYS A 88 -8.80 -10.84 -2.77
CA LYS A 88 -9.42 -9.79 -3.59
C LYS A 88 -10.35 -8.90 -2.76
N ARG A 89 -11.22 -9.48 -1.94
CA ARG A 89 -12.11 -8.71 -1.03
C ARG A 89 -11.31 -7.87 -0.04
N VAL A 90 -10.25 -8.44 0.55
CA VAL A 90 -9.35 -7.69 1.46
C VAL A 90 -8.72 -6.52 0.73
N ARG A 91 -8.27 -6.73 -0.51
CA ARG A 91 -7.69 -5.67 -1.34
C ARG A 91 -8.69 -4.55 -1.62
N GLU A 92 -9.92 -4.88 -2.02
CA GLU A 92 -10.99 -3.91 -2.28
C GLU A 92 -11.31 -3.06 -1.05
N VAL A 93 -11.43 -3.68 0.12
CA VAL A 93 -11.67 -2.96 1.38
C VAL A 93 -10.48 -2.08 1.75
N VAL A 94 -9.24 -2.57 1.63
CA VAL A 94 -8.02 -1.78 1.89
C VAL A 94 -7.90 -0.60 0.92
N ASP A 95 -8.36 -0.74 -0.33
CA ASP A 95 -8.35 0.33 -1.33
C ASP A 95 -9.38 1.42 -1.07
N ARG A 96 -10.47 1.09 -0.39
CA ARG A 96 -11.50 2.04 0.08
C ARG A 96 -11.08 2.84 1.31
N LEU A 97 -10.06 2.39 2.05
CA LEU A 97 -9.55 3.13 3.22
C LEU A 97 -8.96 4.49 2.84
N GLY A 98 -9.07 5.46 3.76
CA GLY A 98 -8.38 6.73 3.61
C GLY A 98 -6.87 6.55 3.52
N GLU A 99 -6.18 7.43 2.78
CA GLU A 99 -4.75 7.28 2.45
C GLU A 99 -3.87 6.99 3.68
N THR A 100 -4.06 7.79 4.74
CA THR A 100 -3.30 7.64 5.98
C THR A 100 -3.63 6.34 6.73
N GLN A 101 -4.87 5.84 6.65
CA GLN A 101 -5.28 4.58 7.27
C GLN A 101 -4.69 3.40 6.50
N ARG A 102 -4.71 3.46 5.16
CA ARG A 102 -4.13 2.44 4.29
C ARG A 102 -2.62 2.32 4.51
N GLU A 103 -1.88 3.43 4.48
CA GLU A 103 -0.43 3.44 4.68
C GLU A 103 -0.01 2.79 6.00
N ILE A 104 -0.65 3.19 7.11
CA ILE A 104 -0.26 2.69 8.42
C ILE A 104 -0.59 1.20 8.61
N LEU A 105 -1.72 0.76 8.05
CA LEU A 105 -2.16 -0.62 8.10
C LEU A 105 -1.23 -1.51 7.27
N LEU A 106 -0.85 -1.08 6.06
CA LEU A 106 0.10 -1.81 5.20
C LEU A 106 1.49 -1.94 5.85
N LEU A 107 2.05 -0.84 6.37
CA LEU A 107 3.37 -0.88 7.02
C LEU A 107 3.36 -1.77 8.26
N THR A 108 2.28 -1.75 9.04
CA THR A 108 2.21 -2.49 10.30
C THR A 108 1.87 -3.96 10.10
N TYR A 109 0.77 -4.29 9.40
CA TYR A 109 0.28 -5.66 9.32
C TYR A 109 0.91 -6.45 8.18
N PHE A 110 1.01 -5.85 7.00
CA PHE A 110 1.55 -6.53 5.82
C PHE A 110 3.08 -6.55 5.86
N GLN A 111 3.71 -5.44 6.21
CA GLN A 111 5.16 -5.35 6.27
C GLN A 111 5.78 -5.73 7.62
N ARG A 112 4.93 -6.02 8.61
CA ARG A 112 5.30 -6.42 9.99
C ARG A 112 6.33 -5.47 10.60
N MET A 113 6.21 -4.17 10.33
CA MET A 113 7.15 -3.18 10.83
C MET A 113 6.85 -2.80 12.28
N PRO A 114 7.87 -2.70 13.14
CA PRO A 114 7.73 -2.12 14.47
C PRO A 114 7.23 -0.68 14.41
N TYR A 115 6.41 -0.27 15.37
CA TYR A 115 5.81 1.08 15.40
C TYR A 115 6.84 2.22 15.35
N ALA A 116 8.03 2.02 15.91
CA ALA A 116 9.12 2.99 15.81
C ALA A 116 9.56 3.22 14.35
N GLN A 117 9.69 2.15 13.56
CA GLN A 117 10.06 2.26 12.14
C GLN A 117 8.92 2.88 11.32
N VAL A 118 7.67 2.52 11.63
CA VAL A 118 6.49 3.14 10.99
C VAL A 118 6.44 4.65 11.27
N ALA A 119 6.74 5.05 12.52
CA ALA A 119 6.84 6.44 12.92
C ALA A 119 7.90 7.20 12.11
N ASP A 120 9.09 6.61 11.96
CA ASP A 120 10.19 7.19 11.18
C ASP A 120 9.84 7.31 9.70
N ILE A 121 9.26 6.26 9.10
CA ILE A 121 8.86 6.23 7.68
C ILE A 121 7.81 7.29 7.38
N LEU A 122 6.79 7.40 8.24
CA LEU A 122 5.68 8.33 8.05
C LEU A 122 5.97 9.73 8.58
N ASN A 123 7.11 9.93 9.25
CA ASN A 123 7.50 11.16 9.94
C ASN A 123 6.43 11.67 10.92
N ILE A 124 5.99 10.80 11.84
CA ILE A 124 4.98 11.09 12.86
C ILE A 124 5.38 10.50 14.23
N PRO A 125 4.85 11.00 15.36
CA PRO A 125 5.10 10.39 16.66
C PRO A 125 4.60 8.93 16.76
N VAL A 126 5.31 8.09 17.52
CA VAL A 126 4.90 6.69 17.79
C VAL A 126 3.49 6.61 18.42
N GLY A 127 3.13 7.59 19.27
CA GLY A 127 1.77 7.67 19.81
C GLY A 127 0.71 7.87 18.72
N THR A 128 1.01 8.67 17.70
CA THR A 128 0.17 8.89 16.52
C THR A 128 0.08 7.64 15.65
N VAL A 129 1.14 6.82 15.59
CA VAL A 129 1.09 5.52 14.91
C VAL A 129 0.01 4.65 15.55
N LYS A 130 0.03 4.50 16.88
CA LYS A 130 -0.95 3.67 17.60
C LYS A 130 -2.39 4.16 17.38
N SER A 131 -2.64 5.47 17.50
CA SER A 131 -4.00 6.01 17.34
C SER A 131 -4.51 5.90 15.91
N ARG A 132 -3.67 6.19 14.90
CA ARG A 132 -4.03 6.04 13.49
C ARG A 132 -4.26 4.59 13.10
N LEU A 133 -3.45 3.66 13.62
CA LEU A 133 -3.63 2.24 13.38
C LEU A 133 -4.96 1.74 13.95
N HIS A 134 -5.27 2.12 15.18
CA HIS A 134 -6.57 1.79 15.78
C HIS A 134 -7.75 2.33 14.95
N GLY A 135 -7.65 3.58 14.49
CA GLY A 135 -8.64 4.15 13.57
C GLY A 135 -8.72 3.41 12.22
N ALA A 136 -7.59 2.97 11.67
CA ALA A 136 -7.54 2.22 10.42
C ALA A 136 -8.18 0.83 10.55
N VAL A 137 -7.92 0.11 11.64
CA VAL A 137 -8.53 -1.20 11.92
C VAL A 137 -10.04 -1.08 12.10
N ARG A 138 -10.51 -0.03 12.80
CA ARG A 138 -11.94 0.24 12.92
C ARG A 138 -12.59 0.48 11.56
N ALA A 139 -12.02 1.39 10.76
CA ALA A 139 -12.54 1.70 9.44
C ALA A 139 -12.53 0.46 8.52
N PHE A 140 -11.50 -0.38 8.59
CA PHE A 140 -11.47 -1.65 7.87
C PHE A 140 -12.64 -2.55 8.30
N GLY A 141 -12.88 -2.71 9.60
CA GLY A 141 -13.99 -3.52 10.11
C GLY A 141 -15.37 -3.04 9.68
N GLU A 142 -15.59 -1.72 9.67
CA GLU A 142 -16.83 -1.09 9.17
C GLU A 142 -17.05 -1.42 7.68
N LEU A 143 -16.05 -1.14 6.83
CA LEU A 143 -16.12 -1.41 5.38
C LEU A 143 -16.22 -2.91 5.06
N TRP A 144 -15.58 -3.76 5.87
CA TRP A 144 -15.64 -5.22 5.70
C TRP A 144 -17.04 -5.78 6.00
N GLY A 145 -17.74 -5.18 6.97
CA GLY A 145 -19.13 -5.52 7.26
C GLY A 145 -20.06 -5.22 6.08
N GLU A 146 -19.93 -4.02 5.49
CA GLU A 146 -20.69 -3.61 4.30
C GLU A 146 -20.44 -4.54 3.11
N GLU A 147 -19.19 -4.95 2.87
CA GLU A 147 -18.81 -5.85 1.77
C GLU A 147 -19.32 -7.29 1.96
N SER A 148 -19.56 -7.71 3.21
CA SER A 148 -20.05 -9.06 3.53
C SER A 148 -21.57 -9.18 3.43
N GLU A 149 -22.30 -8.06 3.44
CA GLU A 149 -23.76 -7.99 3.31
C GLU A 149 -24.24 -7.72 1.87
N ALA A 150 -23.33 -7.34 0.96
CA ALA A 150 -23.59 -7.09 -0.46
C ALA A 150 -23.46 -8.37 -1.31
#